data_AF-A0A5B9WDV6-F1
#
_entry.id   AF-A0A5B9WDV6-F1
#
_cell.length_a   1.000
_cell.length_b   1.000
_cell.length_c   1.000
_cell.angle_alpha   90.00
_cell.angle_beta   90.00
_cell.angle_gamma   90.00
#
_symmetry.space_group_name_H-M   'P 1'
#
loop_
_entity.id
_entity.type
_entity.pdbx_description
1 polymer ?
#
loop_
_entity_poly.entity_id
_entity_poly.type
_entity_poly.pdbx_seq_one_letter_code
_entity_poly.pdbx_strand_id
1 'polypeptide(L)'
;MRDERTLRRATFTDGPRVVLGDGQAWAFPRPWLRLYPVRGEDGRLAVGGGMSYGAEYEDLVDRLVECGPDDRSGRLAVQFQMAADLLGRNYELDDRDLRRLLAVDLADPACEARWEQINQVLLGQPPKPSADGSATP
;
A
#
# COMPACT_ATOMS: atom_id res chain seq x y z
N MET A 1 0.09 3.04 22.89
CA MET A 1 -0.38 2.69 21.54
C MET A 1 -1.44 3.70 21.19
N ARG A 2 -1.32 4.46 20.09
CA ARG A 2 -2.38 5.40 19.67
C ARG A 2 -3.50 4.59 19.04
N ASP A 3 -4.75 4.97 19.28
CA ASP A 3 -5.90 4.29 18.70
C ASP A 3 -6.11 4.77 17.26
N GLU A 4 -6.02 3.85 16.29
CA GLU A 4 -6.28 4.08 14.86
C GLU A 4 -7.53 4.94 14.61
N ARG A 5 -8.62 4.69 15.34
CA ARG A 5 -9.90 5.41 15.13
C ARG A 5 -9.79 6.89 15.45
N THR A 6 -9.02 7.23 16.46
CA THR A 6 -8.83 8.61 16.91
C THR A 6 -7.95 9.43 15.96
N LEU A 7 -7.17 8.75 15.11
CA LEU A 7 -6.24 9.37 14.16
C LEU A 7 -6.83 9.52 12.76
N ARG A 8 -8.05 9.02 12.51
CA ARG A 8 -8.68 9.09 11.19
C ARG A 8 -8.93 10.55 10.79
N ARG A 9 -8.50 10.90 9.59
CA ARG A 9 -8.87 12.16 8.93
C ARG A 9 -10.34 12.11 8.51
N ALA A 10 -10.94 13.28 8.29
CA ALA A 10 -12.29 13.39 7.72
C ALA A 10 -12.40 12.76 6.31
N THR A 11 -11.27 12.66 5.59
CA THR A 11 -11.15 12.04 4.25
C THR A 11 -10.93 10.52 4.30
N PHE A 12 -11.05 9.90 5.48
CA PHE A 12 -10.84 8.46 5.65
C PHE A 12 -11.68 7.63 4.67
N THR A 13 -11.03 6.65 4.03
CA THR A 13 -11.71 5.63 3.22
C THR A 13 -11.35 4.23 3.72
N ASP A 14 -12.36 3.39 3.89
CA ASP A 14 -12.17 2.00 4.32
C ASP A 14 -11.81 1.12 3.11
N GLY A 15 -10.51 0.90 2.96
CA GLY A 15 -9.89 0.01 1.97
C GLY A 15 -9.29 -1.25 2.61
N PRO A 16 -8.29 -1.87 1.97
CA PRO A 16 -7.61 -3.04 2.52
C PRO A 16 -7.00 -2.77 3.90
N ARG A 17 -7.12 -3.73 4.81
CA ARG A 17 -6.59 -3.64 6.18
C ARG A 17 -5.37 -4.54 6.34
N VAL A 18 -4.32 -4.01 6.94
CA VAL A 18 -3.07 -4.73 7.22
C VAL A 18 -2.72 -4.55 8.70
N VAL A 19 -2.25 -5.61 9.35
CA VAL A 19 -1.73 -5.55 10.72
C VAL A 19 -0.31 -4.98 10.70
N LEU A 20 -0.13 -3.77 11.24
CA LEU A 20 1.15 -3.04 11.18
C LEU A 20 2.07 -3.33 12.38
N GLY A 21 3.21 -2.64 12.45
CA GLY A 21 4.26 -2.87 13.46
C GLY A 21 3.83 -2.65 14.91
N ASP A 22 2.67 -2.05 15.15
CA ASP A 22 2.07 -1.94 16.48
C ASP A 22 1.14 -3.10 16.86
N GLY A 23 0.90 -4.05 15.95
CA GLY A 23 -0.01 -5.18 16.13
C GLY A 23 -1.48 -4.85 15.89
N GLN A 24 -1.82 -3.62 15.50
CA GLN A 24 -3.18 -3.20 15.18
C GLN A 24 -3.42 -3.26 13.66
N ALA A 25 -4.68 -3.48 13.25
CA ALA A 25 -5.09 -3.43 11.85
C ALA A 25 -5.38 -1.99 11.41
N TRP A 26 -4.65 -1.52 10.40
CA TRP A 26 -4.80 -0.20 9.79
C TRP A 26 -5.37 -0.32 8.38
N ALA A 27 -6.39 0.49 8.07
CA ALA A 27 -6.96 0.57 6.73
C ALA A 27 -6.12 1.50 5.85
N PHE A 28 -5.63 0.99 4.73
CA PHE A 28 -5.16 1.80 3.62
C PHE A 28 -6.36 2.40 2.87
N PRO A 29 -6.17 3.50 2.12
CA PRO A 29 -7.23 4.07 1.30
C PRO A 29 -7.79 3.04 0.32
N ARG A 30 -9.02 3.26 -0.13
CA ARG A 30 -9.61 2.43 -1.20
C ARG A 30 -9.00 2.83 -2.55
N PRO A 31 -8.42 1.91 -3.33
CA PRO A 31 -7.97 2.22 -4.68
C PRO A 31 -9.16 2.47 -5.61
N TRP A 32 -8.92 3.15 -6.71
CA TRP A 32 -9.89 3.33 -7.78
C TRP A 32 -9.32 2.88 -9.11
N LEU A 33 -10.19 2.40 -10.00
CA LEU A 33 -9.80 1.98 -11.35
C LEU A 33 -9.51 3.22 -12.20
N ARG A 34 -8.27 3.36 -12.66
CA ARG A 34 -7.88 4.38 -13.64
C ARG A 34 -7.43 3.70 -14.92
N LEU A 35 -8.15 3.96 -16.00
CA LEU A 35 -7.83 3.49 -17.35
C LEU A 35 -7.49 4.68 -18.24
N TYR A 36 -6.50 4.51 -19.11
CA TYR A 36 -6.08 5.55 -20.05
C TYR A 36 -5.59 4.92 -21.36
N PRO A 37 -5.69 5.65 -22.49
CA PRO A 37 -5.19 5.15 -23.77
C PRO A 37 -3.66 5.14 -23.77
N VAL A 38 -3.07 4.03 -24.22
CA VAL A 38 -1.63 3.92 -24.51
C VAL A 38 -1.44 3.54 -25.97
N ARG A 39 -0.31 3.93 -26.57
CA ARG A 39 0.04 3.48 -27.92
C ARG A 39 0.75 2.13 -27.84
N GLY A 40 0.23 1.13 -28.53
CA GLY A 40 0.89 -0.16 -28.71
C GLY A 40 2.03 -0.07 -29.74
N GLU A 41 2.85 -1.12 -29.80
CA GLU A 41 3.98 -1.22 -30.75
C GLU A 41 3.54 -1.15 -32.22
N ASP A 42 2.31 -1.56 -32.52
CA ASP A 42 1.68 -1.48 -33.86
C ASP A 42 1.10 -0.08 -34.19
N GLY A 43 1.31 0.89 -33.29
CA GLY A 43 0.79 2.24 -33.41
C GLY A 43 -0.71 2.37 -33.14
N ARG A 44 -1.43 1.30 -32.77
CA ARG A 44 -2.85 1.38 -32.40
C ARG A 44 -3.02 1.80 -30.94
N LEU A 45 -4.21 2.26 -30.60
CA LEU A 45 -4.57 2.53 -29.21
C LEU A 45 -4.85 1.20 -28.50
N ALA A 46 -4.17 0.98 -27.38
CA ALA A 46 -4.46 -0.04 -26.40
C ALA A 46 -4.95 0.62 -25.10
N VAL A 47 -5.52 -0.17 -24.20
CA VAL A 47 -5.94 0.29 -22.87
C VAL A 47 -4.81 0.00 -21.89
N GLY A 48 -4.27 1.05 -21.29
CA GLY A 48 -3.40 0.97 -20.14
C GLY A 48 -4.15 1.32 -18.84
N GLY A 49 -3.49 1.09 -17.73
CA GLY A 49 -3.97 1.45 -16.40
C GLY A 49 -4.23 0.27 -15.49
N GLY A 50 -4.85 0.57 -14.34
CA GLY A 50 -5.02 -0.39 -13.24
C GLY A 50 -5.60 0.28 -12.01
N MET A 51 -5.40 -0.36 -10.86
CA MET A 51 -5.71 0.25 -9.58
C MET A 51 -4.75 1.41 -9.31
N SER A 52 -5.30 2.57 -8.96
CA SER A 52 -4.55 3.77 -8.65
C SER A 52 -5.04 4.40 -7.34
N TYR A 53 -4.18 5.23 -6.77
CA TYR A 53 -4.52 6.13 -5.68
C TYR A 53 -4.43 7.61 -6.12
N GLY A 54 -4.05 7.90 -7.36
CA GLY A 54 -3.85 9.26 -7.86
C GLY A 54 -2.49 9.43 -8.54
N ALA A 55 -2.24 10.61 -9.10
CA ALA A 55 -1.05 10.89 -9.89
C ALA A 55 0.25 10.74 -9.08
N GLU A 56 0.28 11.19 -7.83
CA GLU A 56 1.49 11.11 -6.99
C GLU A 56 1.88 9.66 -6.66
N TYR A 57 0.87 8.77 -6.59
CA TYR A 57 1.11 7.33 -6.44
C TYR A 57 1.65 6.71 -7.72
N GLU A 58 1.14 7.12 -8.89
CA GLU A 58 1.61 6.63 -10.19
C GLU A 58 3.08 7.01 -10.43
N ASP A 59 3.48 8.23 -10.07
CA ASP A 59 4.89 8.65 -10.12
C ASP A 59 5.79 7.76 -9.24
N LEU A 60 5.30 7.32 -8.08
CA LEU A 60 6.03 6.39 -7.20
C LEU A 60 6.08 4.96 -7.76
N VAL A 61 5.02 4.51 -8.44
CA VAL A 61 5.01 3.22 -9.15
C VAL A 61 6.06 3.23 -10.26
N ASP A 62 6.11 4.29 -11.06
CA ASP A 62 7.11 4.43 -12.13
C ASP A 62 8.53 4.42 -11.54
N ARG A 63 8.79 5.17 -10.47
CA ARG A 63 10.07 5.13 -9.74
C ARG A 63 10.42 3.74 -9.21
N LEU A 64 9.44 2.99 -8.70
CA LEU A 64 9.65 1.63 -8.21
C LEU A 64 10.02 0.65 -9.33
N VAL A 65 9.49 0.86 -10.54
CA VAL A 65 9.83 0.08 -11.74
C VAL A 65 11.22 0.44 -12.26
N GLU A 66 11.59 1.73 -12.19
CA GLU A 66 12.91 2.23 -12.58
C GLU A 66 14.05 1.75 -11.65
N CYS A 67 13.73 1.38 -10.40
CA CYS A 67 14.72 0.79 -9.51
C CYS A 67 15.27 -0.53 -10.08
N GLY A 68 16.57 -0.54 -10.38
CA GLY A 68 17.27 -1.74 -10.85
C GLY A 68 17.19 -2.92 -9.87
N PRO A 69 17.45 -4.15 -10.34
CA PRO A 69 17.30 -5.37 -9.54
C PRO A 69 18.21 -5.40 -8.30
N ASP A 70 19.35 -4.71 -8.35
CA ASP A 70 20.33 -4.66 -7.26
C ASP A 70 20.08 -3.48 -6.29
N ASP A 71 19.21 -2.53 -6.64
CA ASP A 71 18.91 -1.36 -5.80
C ASP A 71 17.86 -1.66 -4.73
N ARG A 72 18.19 -2.59 -3.83
CA ARG A 72 17.29 -3.00 -2.75
C ARG A 72 16.94 -1.84 -1.82
N SER A 73 17.89 -0.96 -1.54
CA SER A 73 17.70 0.22 -0.69
C SER A 73 16.76 1.24 -1.32
N GLY A 74 16.92 1.55 -2.61
CA GLY A 74 16.06 2.49 -3.32
C GLY A 74 14.64 1.97 -3.45
N ARG A 75 14.48 0.68 -3.79
CA ARG A 75 13.17 0.01 -3.80
C ARG A 75 12.47 0.13 -2.46
N LEU A 76 13.17 -0.19 -1.37
CA LEU A 76 12.61 -0.11 -0.03
C LEU A 76 12.25 1.32 0.37
N ALA A 77 13.08 2.31 0.00
CA ALA A 77 12.77 3.72 0.25
C ALA A 77 11.49 4.18 -0.49
N VAL A 78 11.29 3.77 -1.75
CA VAL A 78 10.06 4.05 -2.50
C VAL A 78 8.86 3.36 -1.85
N GLN A 79 8.99 2.10 -1.44
CA GLN A 79 7.93 1.37 -0.75
C GLN A 79 7.53 2.03 0.58
N PHE A 80 8.51 2.49 1.37
CA PHE A 80 8.25 3.27 2.58
C PHE A 80 7.50 4.56 2.28
N GLN A 81 7.92 5.29 1.25
CA GLN A 81 7.26 6.52 0.84
C GLN A 81 5.81 6.26 0.43
N MET A 82 5.57 5.27 -0.44
CA MET A 82 4.22 4.89 -0.86
C MET A 82 3.34 4.50 0.33
N ALA A 83 3.83 3.68 1.26
CA ALA A 83 3.07 3.26 2.43
C ALA A 83 2.75 4.42 3.36
N ALA A 84 3.72 5.31 3.60
CA ALA A 84 3.54 6.51 4.42
C ALA A 84 2.53 7.47 3.80
N ASP A 85 2.63 7.74 2.50
CA ASP A 85 1.71 8.65 1.79
C ASP A 85 0.28 8.10 1.79
N LEU A 86 0.11 6.79 1.59
CA LEU A 86 -1.22 6.17 1.64
C LEU A 86 -1.82 6.18 3.04
N LEU A 87 -1.05 5.85 4.08
CA LEU A 87 -1.52 5.96 5.46
C LEU A 87 -1.83 7.42 5.82
N GLY A 88 -1.00 8.38 5.40
CA GLY A 88 -1.18 9.80 5.64
C GLY A 88 -2.46 10.38 5.02
N ARG A 89 -3.04 9.76 3.99
CA ARG A 89 -4.35 10.14 3.43
C ARG A 89 -5.52 9.77 4.34
N ASN A 90 -5.40 8.66 5.06
CA ASN A 90 -6.43 8.18 5.99
C ASN A 90 -6.22 8.70 7.42
N TYR A 91 -5.00 9.04 7.82
CA TYR A 91 -4.65 9.32 9.20
C TYR A 91 -3.76 10.55 9.39
N GLU A 92 -3.87 11.19 10.55
CA GLU A 92 -2.93 12.19 11.04
C GLU A 92 -1.79 11.47 11.77
N LEU A 93 -0.71 11.17 11.05
CA LEU A 93 0.46 10.46 11.57
C LEU A 93 1.67 11.38 11.58
N ASP A 94 2.48 11.27 12.63
CA ASP A 94 3.81 11.88 12.69
C ASP A 94 4.91 10.86 12.35
N ASP A 95 6.16 11.33 12.22
CA ASP A 95 7.30 10.46 11.88
C ASP A 95 7.54 9.34 12.90
N ARG A 96 7.19 9.57 14.17
CA ARG A 96 7.33 8.57 15.23
C ARG A 96 6.31 7.45 15.04
N ASP A 97 5.07 7.81 14.67
CA ASP A 97 4.06 6.83 14.32
C ASP A 97 4.49 6.03 13.09
N LEU A 98 4.91 6.69 12.01
CA LEU A 98 5.35 6.01 10.79
C LEU A 98 6.52 5.07 11.05
N ARG A 99 7.53 5.50 11.83
CA ARG A 99 8.66 4.65 12.23
C ARG A 99 8.21 3.40 12.98
N ARG A 100 7.19 3.52 13.82
CA ARG A 100 6.65 2.37 14.58
C ARG A 100 5.82 1.45 13.70
N LEU A 101 4.98 2.01 12.84
CA LEU A 101 4.03 1.27 12.02
C LEU A 101 4.70 0.50 10.88
N LEU A 102 5.71 1.10 10.26
CA LEU A 102 6.33 0.58 9.04
C LEU A 102 7.69 -0.06 9.29
N ALA A 103 8.21 -0.13 10.52
CA ALA A 103 9.55 -0.71 10.75
C ALA A 103 9.74 -2.08 10.06
N VAL A 104 10.88 -2.24 9.40
CA VAL A 104 11.40 -3.57 9.02
C VAL A 104 12.29 -4.03 10.17
N ASP A 105 11.79 -4.99 10.95
CA ASP A 105 12.51 -5.57 12.08
C ASP A 105 12.70 -7.07 11.85
N LEU A 106 13.95 -7.49 11.64
CA LEU A 106 14.29 -8.89 11.38
C LEU A 106 14.13 -9.78 12.62
N ALA A 107 14.01 -9.20 13.82
CA ALA A 107 13.68 -9.94 15.03
C ALA A 107 12.18 -10.22 15.15
N ASP A 108 11.33 -9.51 14.41
CA ASP A 108 9.89 -9.74 14.35
C ASP A 108 9.56 -10.81 13.29
N PRO A 109 9.13 -12.02 13.70
CA PRO A 109 8.83 -13.11 12.76
C PRO A 109 7.65 -12.80 11.83
N ALA A 110 6.80 -11.82 12.15
CA ALA A 110 5.69 -11.40 11.30
C ALA A 110 6.08 -10.29 10.31
N CYS A 111 7.30 -9.76 10.38
CA CYS A 111 7.72 -8.60 9.58
C CYS A 111 7.66 -8.89 8.07
N GLU A 112 8.14 -10.04 7.63
CA GLU A 112 8.14 -10.43 6.21
C GLU A 112 6.71 -10.51 5.66
N ALA A 113 5.84 -11.26 6.34
CA ALA A 113 4.43 -11.40 5.95
C ALA A 113 3.67 -10.06 5.98
N ARG A 114 3.96 -9.19 6.95
CA ARG A 114 3.40 -7.83 7.02
C ARG A 114 3.78 -7.04 5.78
N TRP A 115 5.06 -7.02 5.43
CA TRP A 115 5.57 -6.26 4.30
C TRP A 115 5.12 -6.85 2.95
N GLU A 116 4.91 -8.16 2.86
CA GLU A 116 4.24 -8.77 1.72
C GLU A 116 2.81 -8.24 1.54
N GLN A 117 2.02 -8.17 2.61
CA GLN A 117 0.67 -7.61 2.58
C GLN A 117 0.65 -6.11 2.24
N ILE A 118 1.60 -5.34 2.79
CA ILE A 118 1.78 -3.93 2.43
C ILE A 118 2.04 -3.83 0.92
N ASN A 119 3.01 -4.58 0.40
CA ASN A 119 3.37 -4.56 -1.02
C ASN A 119 2.21 -4.94 -1.94
N GLN A 120 1.39 -5.92 -1.53
CA GLN A 120 0.15 -6.28 -2.23
C GLN A 120 -0.80 -5.07 -2.34
N VAL A 121 -0.99 -4.32 -1.26
CA VAL A 121 -1.78 -3.06 -1.29
C VAL A 121 -1.11 -2.00 -2.17
N LEU A 122 0.21 -1.81 -2.04
CA LEU A 122 0.97 -0.83 -2.81
C LEU A 122 0.95 -1.10 -4.31
N LEU A 123 0.70 -2.34 -4.74
CA LEU A 123 0.60 -2.73 -6.14
C LEU A 123 -0.87 -2.87 -6.61
N GLY A 124 -1.83 -2.46 -5.77
CA GLY A 124 -3.25 -2.54 -6.08
C GLY A 124 -3.78 -3.98 -6.20
N GLN A 125 -3.08 -4.95 -5.61
CA GLN A 125 -3.45 -6.37 -5.55
C GLN A 125 -3.77 -6.73 -4.10
N PRO A 126 -4.92 -6.29 -3.55
CA PRO A 126 -5.18 -6.45 -2.13
C PRO A 126 -5.13 -7.94 -1.71
N PRO A 127 -4.61 -8.25 -0.50
CA PRO A 127 -4.57 -9.61 0.02
C PRO A 127 -5.95 -10.23 -0.04
N LYS A 128 -6.02 -11.47 -0.55
CA LYS A 128 -7.27 -12.24 -0.59
C LYS A 128 -7.80 -12.36 0.85
N PRO A 129 -9.08 -12.03 1.12
CA PRO A 129 -9.62 -12.26 2.45
C PRO A 129 -9.44 -13.73 2.81
N SER A 130 -8.81 -13.99 3.97
CA SER A 130 -8.70 -15.34 4.50
C SER A 130 -10.11 -15.93 4.59
N ALA A 131 -10.30 -17.08 3.94
CA ALA A 131 -11.54 -17.82 3.97
C ALA A 131 -11.72 -18.47 5.35
N ASP A 132 -12.06 -17.67 6.36
CA ASP A 132 -12.58 -18.16 7.64
C ASP A 132 -13.93 -17.49 7.88
N GLY A 133 -15.01 -18.22 7.61
CA GLY A 133 -16.36 -17.74 7.88
C GLY A 133 -17.48 -18.49 7.18
N SER A 134 -17.82 -19.65 7.75
CA SER A 134 -19.18 -20.20 7.82
C SER A 134 -19.76 -20.89 6.57
N ALA A 135 -19.44 -22.17 6.43
CA ALA A 135 -20.39 -23.14 5.89
C ALA A 135 -21.33 -23.58 7.03
N THR A 136 -22.57 -23.08 7.04
CA THR A 136 -23.84 -23.78 7.41
C THR A 136 -25.00 -22.76 7.37
N PRO A 137 -26.25 -23.18 7.08
CA PRO A 137 -26.93 -24.39 7.53
C PRO A 137 -26.97 -25.54 6.53
#